data_AF-A0A7X7CE80-F1
#
_entry.id   AF-A0A7X7CE80-F1
#
_cell.length_a   1.000
_cell.length_b   1.000
_cell.length_c   1.000
_cell.angle_alpha   90.00
_cell.angle_beta   90.00
_cell.angle_gamma   90.00
#
_symmetry.space_group_name_H-M   'P 1'
#
loop_
_entity.id
_entity.type
_entity.pdbx_description
1 polymer ?
#
loop_
_entity_poly.entity_id
_entity_poly.type
_entity_poly.pdbx_seq_one_letter_code
_entity_poly.pdbx_strand_id
1 'polypeptide(L)'
;SAAVVNARIAEQAIGNAAKLLDQVHGANEALEDAGPKISEALESITMDVRDANRLASSDQNVVAARDAAQLAIASGMEAQKGGDPLAALQQLGVAEARLDRVLEKYREHAEVTSRNQRLYDQQIQGVRHLVQRADSLVTANRGAMDTRPRTLASEAARYLADAEGLRRSDPEKALAALGQAGVLANEAIRVAEQQRNDFSWKNTSRRGGGIDVGSLILGGILGEIFDDDDDWRRRGGRGGGSGGLWGSGGSRGGGSWGGPRPGGSRGSFGGGFGGGGGSRGGGGGRF
;
A
#
# COMPACT_ATOMS: atom_id res chain seq x y z
N SER A 1 54.96 -32.40 -48.07
CA SER A 1 54.76 -31.10 -47.39
C SER A 1 53.52 -30.35 -47.88
N ALA A 2 53.28 -30.20 -49.19
CA ALA A 2 52.10 -29.50 -49.72
C ALA A 2 50.74 -30.11 -49.29
N ALA A 3 50.63 -31.45 -49.24
CA ALA A 3 49.38 -32.12 -48.81
C ALA A 3 48.97 -31.81 -47.36
N VAL A 4 49.94 -31.73 -46.44
CA VAL A 4 49.70 -31.41 -45.03
C VAL A 4 49.30 -29.95 -44.84
N VAL A 5 49.92 -29.04 -45.61
CA VAL A 5 49.53 -27.62 -45.63
C VAL A 5 48.11 -27.44 -46.18
N ASN A 6 47.79 -28.12 -47.28
CA ASN A 6 46.44 -28.08 -47.86
C ASN A 6 45.38 -28.67 -46.91
N ALA A 7 45.69 -29.76 -46.21
CA ALA A 7 44.80 -30.34 -45.20
C ALA A 7 44.51 -29.36 -44.05
N ARG A 8 45.54 -28.66 -43.56
CA ARG A 8 45.38 -27.68 -42.47
C ARG A 8 44.58 -26.44 -42.89
N ILE A 9 44.75 -25.99 -44.13
CA ILE A 9 43.95 -24.91 -44.71
C ILE A 9 42.49 -25.35 -44.85
N ALA A 10 42.24 -26.59 -45.29
CA ALA A 10 40.90 -27.16 -45.37
C ALA A 10 40.23 -27.27 -43.98
N GLU A 11 40.95 -27.73 -42.96
CA GLU A 11 40.45 -27.78 -41.57
C GLU A 11 40.08 -26.39 -41.03
N GLN A 12 40.92 -25.38 -41.28
CA GLN A 12 40.63 -24.00 -40.89
C GLN A 12 39.40 -23.43 -41.63
N ALA A 13 39.26 -23.73 -42.93
CA ALA A 13 38.09 -23.32 -43.71
C ALA A 13 36.80 -23.98 -43.19
N ILE A 14 36.85 -25.27 -42.84
CA ILE A 14 35.72 -26.00 -42.25
C ILE A 14 35.34 -25.40 -40.88
N GLY A 15 36.32 -25.12 -40.03
CA GLY A 15 36.08 -24.49 -38.73
C GLY A 15 35.47 -23.09 -38.84
N ASN A 16 35.84 -22.31 -39.85
CA ASN A 16 35.23 -21.00 -40.13
C ASN A 16 33.81 -21.14 -40.70
N ALA A 17 33.58 -22.11 -41.58
CA ALA A 17 32.25 -22.41 -42.12
C ALA A 17 31.27 -22.84 -41.01
N ALA A 18 31.72 -23.66 -40.04
CA ALA A 18 30.91 -24.06 -38.89
C ALA A 18 30.49 -22.84 -38.04
N LYS A 19 31.41 -21.91 -37.76
CA LYS A 19 31.10 -20.68 -37.01
C LYS A 19 30.08 -19.79 -37.73
N LEU A 20 30.21 -19.64 -39.05
CA LEU A 20 29.25 -18.87 -39.84
C LEU A 20 27.87 -19.54 -39.82
N LEU A 21 27.82 -20.87 -39.88
CA LEU A 21 26.57 -21.63 -39.78
C LEU A 21 25.90 -21.43 -38.42
N ASP A 22 26.65 -21.49 -37.32
CA ASP A 22 26.13 -21.23 -35.98
C ASP A 22 25.59 -19.80 -35.85
N GLN A 23 26.28 -18.81 -36.42
CA GLN A 23 25.82 -17.41 -36.45
C GLN A 23 24.53 -17.25 -37.27
N VAL A 24 24.42 -17.95 -38.40
CA VAL A 24 23.20 -17.94 -39.24
C VAL A 24 22.04 -18.61 -38.51
N HIS A 25 22.26 -19.74 -37.84
CA HIS A 25 21.24 -20.38 -37.01
C HIS A 25 20.76 -19.45 -35.89
N GLY A 26 21.68 -18.83 -35.15
CA GLY A 26 21.31 -17.87 -34.11
C GLY A 26 20.57 -16.64 -34.64
N ALA A 27 20.93 -16.15 -35.83
CA ALA A 27 20.20 -15.08 -36.49
C ALA A 27 18.80 -15.52 -36.94
N ASN A 28 18.65 -16.76 -37.43
CA ASN A 28 17.36 -17.31 -37.85
C ASN A 28 16.43 -17.49 -36.64
N GLU A 29 16.94 -18.04 -35.53
CA GLU A 29 16.19 -18.12 -34.27
C GLU A 29 15.75 -16.73 -33.77
N ALA A 30 16.65 -15.74 -33.81
CA ALA A 30 16.32 -14.37 -33.41
C ALA A 30 15.22 -13.74 -34.29
N LEU A 31 15.21 -14.04 -35.59
CA LEU A 31 14.19 -13.56 -36.53
C LEU A 31 12.85 -14.30 -36.37
N GLU A 32 12.87 -15.63 -36.15
CA GLU A 32 11.67 -16.43 -35.86
C GLU A 32 10.98 -15.96 -34.57
N ASP A 33 11.78 -15.66 -33.54
CA ASP A 33 11.32 -15.12 -32.27
C ASP A 33 10.81 -13.67 -32.36
N ALA A 34 11.21 -12.91 -33.37
CA ALA A 34 10.96 -11.48 -33.41
C ALA A 34 9.47 -11.15 -33.61
N GLY A 35 8.74 -11.94 -34.40
CA GLY A 35 7.32 -11.74 -34.65
C GLY A 35 6.45 -11.76 -33.37
N PRO A 36 6.55 -12.83 -32.54
CA PRO A 36 5.89 -12.88 -31.24
C PRO A 36 6.32 -11.73 -30.31
N LYS A 37 7.62 -11.41 -30.23
CA LYS A 37 8.14 -10.32 -29.39
C LYS A 37 7.62 -8.95 -29.84
N ILE A 38 7.47 -8.71 -31.14
CA ILE A 38 6.88 -7.46 -31.66
C ILE A 38 5.41 -7.37 -31.24
N SER A 39 4.66 -8.46 -31.32
CA SER A 39 3.25 -8.48 -30.90
C SER A 39 3.09 -8.15 -29.42
N GLU A 40 3.93 -8.75 -28.56
CA GLU A 40 3.98 -8.46 -27.12
C GLU A 40 4.36 -7.00 -26.85
N ALA A 41 5.42 -6.50 -27.50
CA ALA A 41 5.88 -5.12 -27.36
C ALA A 41 4.81 -4.11 -27.83
N LEU A 42 4.09 -4.40 -28.91
CA LEU A 42 2.98 -3.57 -29.41
C LEU A 42 1.82 -3.51 -28.41
N GLU A 43 1.46 -4.64 -27.79
CA GLU A 43 0.43 -4.68 -26.76
C GLU A 43 0.85 -3.84 -25.54
N SER A 44 2.08 -4.04 -25.05
CA SER A 44 2.64 -3.33 -23.88
C SER A 44 2.65 -1.82 -24.10
N ILE A 45 3.30 -1.34 -25.17
CA ILE A 45 3.41 0.09 -25.45
C ILE A 45 2.05 0.74 -25.74
N THR A 46 1.07 0.00 -26.28
CA THR A 46 -0.30 0.50 -26.48
C THR A 46 -1.00 0.72 -25.14
N MET A 47 -0.81 -0.18 -24.17
CA MET A 47 -1.31 0.03 -22.81
C MET A 47 -0.67 1.25 -22.15
N ASP A 48 0.64 1.46 -22.33
CA ASP A 48 1.33 2.63 -21.76
C ASP A 48 0.91 3.94 -22.40
N VAL A 49 0.65 3.97 -23.70
CA VAL A 49 0.07 5.14 -24.37
C VAL A 49 -1.33 5.45 -23.79
N ARG A 50 -2.14 4.43 -23.50
CA ARG A 50 -3.44 4.62 -22.85
C ARG A 50 -3.29 5.16 -21.44
N ASP A 51 -2.33 4.65 -20.67
CA ASP A 51 -2.03 5.15 -19.33
C ASP A 51 -1.49 6.59 -19.35
N ALA A 52 -0.65 6.94 -20.31
CA ALA A 52 -0.18 8.30 -20.51
C ALA A 52 -1.33 9.28 -20.75
N ASN A 53 -2.28 8.91 -21.59
CA ASN A 53 -3.48 9.72 -21.85
C ASN A 53 -4.37 9.87 -20.61
N ARG A 54 -4.42 8.86 -19.74
CA ARG A 54 -5.23 8.88 -18.52
C ARG A 54 -4.57 9.67 -17.39
N LEU A 55 -3.27 9.50 -17.21
CA LEU A 55 -2.53 9.99 -16.05
C LEU A 55 -1.96 11.39 -16.23
N ALA A 56 -1.54 11.74 -17.45
CA ALA A 56 -0.74 12.94 -17.70
C ALA A 56 -0.93 13.51 -19.12
N SER A 57 -2.18 13.63 -19.56
CA SER A 57 -2.54 14.06 -20.93
C SER A 57 -1.98 15.41 -21.38
N SER A 58 -1.68 16.31 -20.43
CA SER A 58 -1.27 17.69 -20.69
C SER A 58 0.21 17.96 -20.37
N ASP A 59 0.94 16.99 -19.79
CA ASP A 59 2.36 17.16 -19.51
C ASP A 59 3.17 17.05 -20.81
N GLN A 60 3.96 18.09 -21.11
CA GLN A 60 4.67 18.19 -22.39
C GLN A 60 5.72 17.09 -22.60
N ASN A 61 6.35 16.60 -21.53
CA ASN A 61 7.32 15.51 -21.64
C ASN A 61 6.62 14.18 -21.91
N VAL A 62 5.45 13.95 -21.29
CA VAL A 62 4.62 12.78 -21.55
C VAL A 62 4.03 12.81 -22.96
N VAL A 63 3.56 13.98 -23.42
CA VAL A 63 3.09 14.17 -24.81
C VAL A 63 4.19 13.81 -25.80
N ALA A 64 5.40 14.36 -25.63
CA ALA A 64 6.52 14.06 -26.53
C ALA A 64 6.93 12.56 -26.51
N ALA A 65 6.85 11.90 -25.34
CA ALA A 65 7.12 10.46 -25.23
C ALA A 65 6.03 9.62 -25.91
N ARG A 66 4.76 10.01 -25.75
CA ARG A 66 3.61 9.36 -26.40
C ARG A 66 3.70 9.47 -27.92
N ASP A 67 4.02 10.64 -28.45
CA ASP A 67 4.12 10.84 -29.89
C ASP A 67 5.27 9.99 -30.48
N ALA A 68 6.40 9.87 -29.76
CA ALA A 68 7.48 8.95 -30.12
C ALA A 68 7.05 7.47 -30.07
N ALA A 69 6.25 7.08 -29.07
CA ALA A 69 5.68 5.74 -28.97
C ALA A 69 4.71 5.41 -30.10
N GLN A 70 3.88 6.37 -30.53
CA GLN A 70 3.00 6.20 -31.68
C GLN A 70 3.77 5.94 -32.98
N LEU A 71 4.90 6.64 -33.17
CA LEU A 71 5.80 6.38 -34.30
C LEU A 71 6.42 4.97 -34.22
N ALA A 72 6.86 4.55 -33.03
CA ALA A 72 7.41 3.20 -32.82
C ALA A 72 6.36 2.11 -33.05
N ILE A 73 5.11 2.31 -32.60
CA ILE A 73 3.97 1.42 -32.88
C ILE A 73 3.75 1.28 -34.38
N ALA A 74 3.73 2.40 -35.12
CA ALA A 74 3.59 2.37 -36.57
C ALA A 74 4.72 1.57 -37.23
N SER A 75 5.98 1.78 -36.82
CA SER A 75 7.11 1.01 -37.32
C SER A 75 7.01 -0.49 -36.98
N GLY A 76 6.53 -0.84 -35.78
CA GLY A 76 6.33 -2.22 -35.35
C GLY A 76 5.26 -2.94 -36.18
N MET A 77 4.14 -2.26 -36.46
CA MET A 77 3.08 -2.81 -37.33
C MET A 77 3.56 -3.02 -38.77
N GLU A 78 4.41 -2.13 -39.30
CA GLU A 78 4.99 -2.33 -40.62
C GLU A 78 6.00 -3.49 -40.63
N ALA A 79 6.82 -3.62 -39.59
CA ALA A 79 7.76 -4.75 -39.47
C ALA A 79 7.07 -6.12 -39.42
N GLN A 80 5.82 -6.21 -38.96
CA GLN A 80 5.01 -7.44 -39.04
C GLN A 80 4.59 -7.81 -40.49
N LYS A 81 4.52 -6.83 -41.40
CA LYS A 81 4.14 -7.03 -42.82
C LYS A 81 5.35 -7.21 -43.74
N GLY A 82 6.54 -6.95 -43.23
CA GLY A 82 7.81 -7.01 -43.94
C GLY A 82 8.71 -5.84 -43.52
N GLY A 83 9.97 -6.11 -43.20
CA GLY A 83 10.91 -5.09 -42.73
C GLY A 83 12.04 -5.68 -41.88
N ASP A 84 12.73 -4.81 -41.13
CA ASP A 84 13.71 -5.23 -40.13
C ASP A 84 13.04 -5.36 -38.75
N PRO A 85 12.73 -6.59 -38.30
CA PRO A 85 12.03 -6.80 -37.05
C PRO A 85 12.90 -6.51 -35.81
N LEU A 86 14.23 -6.59 -35.93
CA LEU A 86 15.15 -6.30 -34.83
C LEU A 86 15.24 -4.79 -34.59
N ALA A 87 15.33 -4.00 -35.66
CA ALA A 87 15.26 -2.55 -35.57
C ALA A 87 13.92 -2.08 -34.98
N ALA A 88 12.81 -2.70 -35.38
CA ALA A 88 11.49 -2.40 -34.83
C ALA A 88 11.39 -2.70 -33.33
N LEU A 89 11.88 -3.87 -32.88
CA LEU A 89 11.95 -4.21 -31.46
C LEU A 89 12.79 -3.21 -30.65
N GLN A 90 13.93 -2.79 -31.19
CA GLN A 90 14.76 -1.78 -30.55
C GLN A 90 14.02 -0.45 -30.41
N GLN A 91 13.34 0.00 -31.46
CA GLN A 91 12.57 1.26 -31.43
C GLN A 91 11.41 1.20 -30.44
N LEU A 92 10.67 0.09 -30.41
CA LEU A 92 9.60 -0.15 -29.44
C LEU A 92 10.13 -0.09 -28.01
N GLY A 93 11.20 -0.83 -27.70
CA GLY A 93 11.79 -0.85 -26.36
C GLY A 93 12.36 0.49 -25.91
N VAL A 94 12.96 1.28 -26.82
CA VAL A 94 13.42 2.64 -26.50
C VAL A 94 12.25 3.58 -26.19
N ALA A 95 11.17 3.49 -26.95
CA ALA A 95 9.98 4.31 -26.75
C ALA A 95 9.22 3.94 -25.47
N GLU A 96 9.05 2.65 -25.20
CA GLU A 96 8.46 2.12 -23.97
C GLU A 96 9.26 2.56 -22.74
N ALA A 97 10.57 2.32 -22.72
CA ALA A 97 11.43 2.75 -21.61
C ALA A 97 11.42 4.28 -21.39
N ARG A 98 11.17 5.07 -22.45
CA ARG A 98 10.98 6.51 -22.32
C ARG A 98 9.62 6.85 -21.70
N LEU A 99 8.55 6.19 -22.14
CA LEU A 99 7.20 6.35 -21.57
C LEU A 99 7.20 6.00 -20.09
N ASP A 100 7.76 4.86 -19.71
CA ASP A 100 7.86 4.42 -18.32
C ASP A 100 8.54 5.48 -17.44
N ARG A 101 9.72 5.96 -17.86
CA ARG A 101 10.45 6.98 -17.09
C ARG A 101 9.66 8.26 -16.87
N VAL A 102 8.90 8.73 -17.87
CA VAL A 102 8.11 9.96 -17.72
C VAL A 102 6.80 9.72 -16.97
N LEU A 103 6.28 8.49 -16.97
CA LEU A 103 5.04 8.10 -16.29
C LEU A 103 5.23 7.70 -14.83
N GLU A 104 6.43 7.31 -14.42
CA GLU A 104 6.71 6.75 -13.08
C GLU A 104 6.07 7.58 -11.94
N LYS A 105 6.38 8.88 -11.89
CA LYS A 105 5.83 9.80 -10.87
C LYS A 105 4.29 9.87 -10.88
N TYR A 106 3.66 9.70 -12.04
CA TYR A 106 2.20 9.76 -12.15
C TYR A 106 1.55 8.45 -11.73
N ARG A 107 2.20 7.30 -12.01
CA ARG A 107 1.76 5.99 -11.54
C ARG A 107 1.84 5.92 -10.01
N GLU A 108 2.96 6.37 -9.43
CA GLU A 108 3.12 6.49 -7.97
C GLU A 108 2.02 7.37 -7.36
N HIS A 109 1.81 8.58 -7.91
CA HIS A 109 0.78 9.50 -7.41
C HIS A 109 -0.63 8.90 -7.52
N ALA A 110 -0.95 8.22 -8.62
CA ALA A 110 -2.24 7.56 -8.81
C ALA A 110 -2.44 6.42 -7.82
N GLU A 111 -1.39 5.64 -7.51
CA GLU A 111 -1.46 4.58 -6.51
C GLU A 111 -1.71 5.13 -5.11
N VAL A 112 -0.97 6.19 -4.72
CA VAL A 112 -1.16 6.89 -3.44
C VAL A 112 -2.58 7.44 -3.33
N THR A 113 -3.07 8.10 -4.37
CA THR A 113 -4.43 8.63 -4.44
C THR A 113 -5.47 7.52 -4.23
N SER A 114 -5.34 6.41 -4.96
CA SER A 114 -6.23 5.25 -4.85
C SER A 114 -6.19 4.63 -3.44
N ARG A 115 -4.99 4.52 -2.85
CA ARG A 115 -4.80 4.00 -1.50
C ARG A 115 -5.48 4.90 -0.46
N ASN A 116 -5.29 6.21 -0.53
CA ASN A 116 -5.91 7.17 0.39
C ASN A 116 -7.43 7.14 0.29
N GLN A 117 -7.97 6.99 -0.92
CA GLN A 117 -9.41 6.88 -1.15
C GLN A 117 -9.99 5.60 -0.54
N ARG A 118 -9.30 4.45 -0.67
CA ARG A 118 -9.71 3.20 0.01
C ARG A 118 -9.70 3.34 1.52
N LEU A 119 -8.66 3.96 2.09
CA LEU A 119 -8.57 4.18 3.54
C LEU A 119 -9.68 5.11 4.04
N TYR A 120 -9.98 6.17 3.29
CA TYR A 120 -11.07 7.08 3.58
C TYR A 120 -12.41 6.33 3.63
N ASP A 121 -12.72 5.53 2.61
CA ASP A 121 -13.98 4.80 2.51
C ASP A 121 -14.15 3.76 3.62
N GLN A 122 -13.06 3.16 4.09
CA GLN A 122 -13.06 2.26 5.24
C GLN A 122 -13.36 2.96 6.57
N GLN A 123 -12.90 4.21 6.75
CA GLN A 123 -12.96 4.90 8.04
C GLN A 123 -14.17 5.82 8.21
N ILE A 124 -14.71 6.35 7.10
CA ILE A 124 -15.68 7.45 7.12
C ILE A 124 -16.92 7.16 7.96
N GLN A 125 -17.47 5.95 7.90
CA GLN A 125 -18.67 5.61 8.68
C GLN A 125 -18.39 5.56 10.19
N GLY A 126 -17.23 5.04 10.59
CA GLY A 126 -16.80 5.03 11.99
C GLY A 126 -16.65 6.45 12.54
N VAL A 127 -15.99 7.34 11.80
CA VAL A 127 -15.81 8.73 12.22
C VAL A 127 -17.15 9.49 12.25
N ARG A 128 -18.04 9.26 11.29
CA ARG A 128 -19.42 9.81 11.32
C ARG A 128 -20.14 9.44 12.60
N HIS A 129 -20.08 8.18 13.01
CA HIS A 129 -20.70 7.72 14.26
C HIS A 129 -20.06 8.37 15.50
N LEU A 130 -18.74 8.54 15.52
CA LEU A 130 -18.06 9.23 16.63
C LEU A 130 -18.50 10.70 16.74
N VAL A 131 -18.56 11.41 15.62
CA VAL A 131 -19.02 12.81 15.58
C VAL A 131 -20.48 12.92 16.03
N GLN A 132 -21.36 12.04 15.55
CA GLN A 132 -22.76 11.97 15.99
C GLN A 132 -22.89 11.69 17.49
N ARG A 133 -22.08 10.76 18.03
CA ARG A 133 -22.05 10.45 19.47
C ARG A 133 -21.58 11.65 20.28
N ALA A 134 -20.52 12.34 19.85
CA ALA A 134 -20.01 13.54 20.51
C ALA A 134 -21.09 14.63 20.58
N ASP A 135 -21.75 14.92 19.45
CA ASP A 135 -22.83 15.92 19.39
C ASP A 135 -24.02 15.54 20.28
N SER A 136 -24.46 14.27 20.22
CA SER A 136 -25.57 13.77 21.04
C SER A 136 -25.28 13.88 22.53
N LEU A 137 -24.06 13.51 22.95
CA LEU A 137 -23.64 13.56 24.35
C LEU A 137 -23.62 15.01 24.88
N VAL A 138 -23.08 15.94 24.08
CA VAL A 138 -23.03 17.37 24.42
C VAL A 138 -24.43 17.98 24.46
N THR A 139 -25.31 17.64 23.50
CA THR A 139 -26.67 18.19 23.42
C THR A 139 -27.59 17.63 24.51
N ALA A 140 -27.48 16.35 24.86
CA ALA A 140 -28.29 15.76 25.93
C ALA A 140 -27.95 16.29 27.32
N ASN A 141 -26.72 16.80 27.53
CA ASN A 141 -26.21 17.21 28.83
C ASN A 141 -25.93 18.71 28.92
N ARG A 142 -26.65 19.55 28.17
CA ARG A 142 -26.35 20.99 28.01
C ARG A 142 -26.15 21.77 29.32
N GLY A 143 -26.80 21.38 30.42
CA GLY A 143 -26.64 22.02 31.73
C GLY A 143 -25.41 21.56 32.54
N ALA A 144 -24.77 20.47 32.15
CA ALA A 144 -23.58 19.90 32.78
C ALA A 144 -22.30 20.06 31.94
N MET A 145 -22.41 20.60 30.73
CA MET A 145 -21.30 20.72 29.77
C MET A 145 -20.76 22.15 29.70
N ASP A 146 -19.45 22.30 29.89
CA ASP A 146 -18.74 23.56 29.65
C ASP A 146 -18.55 23.82 28.15
N THR A 147 -17.92 24.95 27.81
CA THR A 147 -17.64 25.35 26.43
C THR A 147 -16.73 24.36 25.70
N ARG A 148 -15.76 23.74 26.39
CA ARG A 148 -14.71 22.91 25.76
C ARG A 148 -15.23 21.71 24.96
N PRO A 149 -16.05 20.79 25.52
CA PRO A 149 -16.58 19.67 24.74
C PRO A 149 -17.48 20.12 23.58
N ARG A 150 -18.17 21.26 23.72
CA ARG A 150 -19.00 21.85 22.65
C ARG A 150 -18.15 22.32 21.47
N THR A 151 -17.06 23.03 21.76
CA THR A 151 -16.11 23.48 20.75
C THR A 151 -15.48 22.30 20.03
N LEU A 152 -15.01 21.29 20.75
CA LEU A 152 -14.41 20.09 20.15
C LEU A 152 -15.39 19.34 19.25
N ALA A 153 -16.65 19.16 19.68
CA ALA A 153 -17.68 18.52 18.86
C ALA A 153 -17.98 19.32 17.58
N SER A 154 -18.02 20.65 17.68
CA SER A 154 -18.24 21.54 16.53
C SER A 154 -17.07 21.53 15.55
N GLU A 155 -15.84 21.52 16.06
CA GLU A 155 -14.63 21.40 15.22
C GLU A 155 -14.55 20.02 14.56
N ALA A 156 -14.87 18.94 15.28
CA ALA A 156 -14.93 17.60 14.70
C ALA A 156 -15.94 17.51 13.54
N ALA A 157 -17.13 18.11 13.72
CA ALA A 157 -18.14 18.20 12.65
C ALA A 157 -17.65 19.02 11.45
N ARG A 158 -16.94 20.13 11.68
CA ARG A 158 -16.33 20.93 10.60
C ARG A 158 -15.31 20.12 9.81
N TYR A 159 -14.39 19.44 10.47
CA TYR A 159 -13.38 18.60 9.80
C TYR A 159 -14.00 17.43 9.04
N LEU A 160 -15.09 16.85 9.55
CA LEU A 160 -15.83 15.82 8.83
C LEU A 160 -16.44 16.38 7.53
N ALA A 161 -17.03 17.58 7.58
CA ALA A 161 -17.56 18.23 6.39
C ALA A 161 -16.45 18.57 5.38
N ASP A 162 -15.30 19.06 5.85
CA ASP A 162 -14.12 19.31 5.01
C ASP A 162 -13.65 18.01 4.32
N ALA A 163 -13.59 16.91 5.08
CA ALA A 163 -13.20 15.60 4.58
C ALA A 163 -14.15 15.11 3.47
N GLU A 164 -15.47 15.28 3.66
CA GLU A 164 -16.48 14.91 2.67
C GLU A 164 -16.41 15.77 1.40
N GLY A 165 -16.16 17.06 1.56
CA GLY A 165 -15.98 17.99 0.44
C GLY A 165 -14.73 17.71 -0.39
N LEU A 166 -13.65 17.27 0.25
CA LEU A 166 -12.36 16.99 -0.39
C LEU A 166 -12.28 15.58 -0.99
N ARG A 167 -13.17 14.65 -0.63
CA ARG A 167 -13.11 13.22 -1.01
C ARG A 167 -12.82 12.96 -2.49
N ARG A 168 -13.34 13.79 -3.41
CA ARG A 168 -13.18 13.60 -4.87
C ARG A 168 -12.02 14.38 -5.47
N SER A 169 -11.71 15.55 -4.92
CA SER A 169 -10.70 16.46 -5.48
C SER A 169 -9.31 16.22 -4.89
N ASP A 170 -9.24 15.87 -3.61
CA ASP A 170 -7.99 15.68 -2.87
C ASP A 170 -8.17 14.60 -1.78
N PRO A 171 -8.08 13.31 -2.15
CA PRO A 171 -8.25 12.19 -1.22
C PRO A 171 -7.22 12.17 -0.08
N GLU A 172 -6.03 12.74 -0.28
CA GLU A 172 -5.01 12.86 0.76
C GLU A 172 -5.45 13.84 1.84
N LYS A 173 -5.84 15.06 1.46
CA LYS A 173 -6.39 16.03 2.43
C LYS A 173 -7.70 15.55 3.04
N ALA A 174 -8.54 14.86 2.28
CA ALA A 174 -9.77 14.27 2.79
C ALA A 174 -9.50 13.27 3.91
N LEU A 175 -8.54 12.35 3.72
CA LEU A 175 -8.16 11.38 4.74
C LEU A 175 -7.54 12.06 5.97
N ALA A 176 -6.70 13.07 5.77
CA ALA A 176 -6.12 13.84 6.88
C ALA A 176 -7.21 14.56 7.70
N ALA A 177 -8.15 15.25 7.04
CA ALA A 177 -9.28 15.90 7.70
C ALA A 177 -10.18 14.90 8.44
N LEU A 178 -10.42 13.73 7.84
CA LEU A 178 -11.18 12.65 8.45
C LEU A 178 -10.51 12.14 9.75
N GLY A 179 -9.18 11.98 9.72
CA GLY A 179 -8.40 11.64 10.91
C GLY A 179 -8.53 12.68 12.02
N GLN A 180 -8.43 13.97 11.68
CA GLN A 180 -8.62 15.07 12.64
C GLN A 180 -10.03 15.08 13.25
N ALA A 181 -11.07 14.87 12.43
CA ALA A 181 -12.44 14.75 12.91
C ALA A 181 -12.58 13.61 13.93
N GLY A 182 -11.97 12.45 13.68
CA GLY A 182 -11.98 11.31 14.60
C GLY A 182 -11.26 11.60 15.93
N VAL A 183 -10.11 12.26 15.89
CA VAL A 183 -9.36 12.66 17.11
C VAL A 183 -10.18 13.63 17.96
N LEU A 184 -10.71 14.69 17.33
CA LEU A 184 -11.51 15.71 18.03
C LEU A 184 -12.82 15.14 18.60
N ALA A 185 -13.49 14.24 17.86
CA ALA A 185 -14.71 13.59 18.33
C ALA A 185 -14.47 12.71 19.56
N ASN A 186 -13.39 11.91 19.56
CA ASN A 186 -13.03 11.10 20.72
C ASN A 186 -12.67 11.96 21.93
N GLU A 187 -11.94 13.06 21.71
CA GLU A 187 -11.60 14.00 22.79
C GLU A 187 -12.85 14.68 23.35
N ALA A 188 -13.78 15.10 22.49
CA ALA A 188 -15.06 15.66 22.90
C ALA A 188 -15.85 14.68 23.77
N ILE A 189 -15.93 13.40 23.36
CA ILE A 189 -16.61 12.35 24.12
C ILE A 189 -15.95 12.17 25.49
N ARG A 190 -14.62 12.04 25.54
CA ARG A 190 -13.88 11.82 26.79
C ARG A 190 -14.12 12.96 27.79
N VAL A 191 -13.96 14.21 27.35
CA VAL A 191 -14.14 15.39 28.20
C VAL A 191 -15.61 15.52 28.63
N ALA A 192 -16.56 15.29 27.73
CA ALA A 192 -17.98 15.34 28.06
C ALA A 192 -18.39 14.24 29.06
N GLU A 193 -17.85 13.03 28.94
CA GLU A 193 -18.12 11.95 29.91
C GLU A 193 -17.56 12.29 31.30
N GLN A 194 -16.36 12.87 31.38
CA GLN A 194 -15.78 13.35 32.64
C GLN A 194 -16.68 14.42 33.29
N GLN A 195 -17.07 15.45 32.53
CA GLN A 195 -17.93 16.53 33.04
C GLN A 195 -19.32 16.05 33.48
N ARG A 196 -19.90 15.11 32.74
CA ARG A 196 -21.18 14.48 33.10
C ARG A 196 -21.07 13.73 34.43
N ASN A 197 -20.00 12.97 34.61
CA ASN A 197 -19.78 12.22 35.84
C ASN A 197 -19.60 13.17 37.02
N ASP A 198 -18.79 14.23 36.89
CA ASP A 198 -18.57 15.23 37.93
C ASP A 198 -19.86 15.97 38.32
N PHE A 199 -20.71 16.30 37.35
CA PHE A 199 -22.02 16.90 37.60
C PHE A 199 -22.95 15.95 38.36
N SER A 200 -22.97 14.66 38.00
CA SER A 200 -23.74 13.63 38.69
C SER A 200 -23.31 13.47 40.16
N TRP A 201 -22.00 13.42 40.42
CA TRP A 201 -21.44 13.37 41.78
C TRP A 201 -21.86 14.59 42.61
N LYS A 202 -21.68 15.80 42.07
CA LYS A 202 -22.06 17.05 42.75
C LYS A 202 -23.56 17.13 43.07
N ASN A 203 -24.42 16.62 42.18
CA ASN A 203 -25.86 16.64 42.40
C ASN A 203 -26.31 15.58 43.42
N THR A 204 -25.62 14.44 43.48
CA THR A 204 -25.87 13.38 44.47
C THR A 204 -25.43 13.82 45.87
N SER A 205 -24.25 14.45 46.01
CA SER A 205 -23.74 14.96 47.29
C SER A 205 -24.56 16.13 47.85
N ARG A 206 -25.24 16.92 47.00
CA ARG A 206 -26.11 18.02 47.45
C ARG A 206 -27.52 17.58 47.83
N ARG A 207 -27.97 16.41 47.37
CA ARG A 207 -29.28 15.82 47.72
C ARG A 207 -29.18 14.80 48.87
N GLY A 208 -27.97 14.42 49.26
CA GLY A 208 -27.63 13.63 50.45
C GLY A 208 -27.01 14.47 51.56
N GLY A 209 -27.59 15.64 51.87
CA GLY A 209 -27.32 16.40 53.09
C GLY A 209 -28.13 15.83 54.25
N GLY A 210 -27.81 14.60 54.65
CA GLY A 210 -28.41 13.92 55.78
C GLY A 210 -27.41 12.89 56.26
N ILE A 211 -26.73 13.21 57.37
CA ILE A 211 -25.88 12.27 58.09
C ILE A 211 -26.81 11.16 58.58
N ASP A 212 -26.86 10.04 57.86
CA ASP A 212 -27.39 8.81 58.41
C ASP A 212 -26.24 8.11 59.13
N VAL A 213 -26.28 8.20 60.46
CA VAL A 213 -25.35 7.58 61.39
C VAL A 213 -25.40 6.04 61.29
N GLY A 214 -26.25 5.47 60.42
CA GLY A 214 -26.38 4.04 60.15
C GLY A 214 -25.36 3.40 59.20
N SER A 215 -24.49 4.14 58.47
CA SER A 215 -23.51 3.52 57.55
C SER A 215 -22.06 3.43 58.08
N LEU A 216 -21.83 3.81 59.33
CA LEU A 216 -20.60 3.45 60.05
C LEU A 216 -20.53 1.95 60.43
N ILE A 217 -21.55 1.15 60.07
CA ILE A 217 -21.61 -0.32 60.24
C ILE A 217 -21.42 -1.01 58.87
N LEU A 218 -20.35 -0.65 58.14
CA LEU A 218 -19.78 -1.52 57.11
C LEU A 218 -18.24 -1.56 57.16
N GLY A 219 -17.66 -1.03 58.25
CA GLY A 219 -16.23 -1.02 58.50
C GLY A 219 -15.93 -1.15 59.98
N GLY A 220 -16.14 -2.34 60.55
CA GLY A 220 -15.70 -2.69 61.90
C GLY A 220 -16.65 -3.63 62.63
N ILE A 221 -16.09 -4.68 63.25
CA ILE A 221 -16.73 -5.74 64.07
C ILE A 221 -17.24 -6.89 63.16
N LEU A 222 -16.59 -8.05 63.04
CA LEU A 222 -16.03 -8.93 64.08
C LEU A 222 -14.77 -9.66 63.58
N GLY A 223 -13.66 -9.42 64.28
CA GLY A 223 -12.73 -10.52 64.56
C GLY A 223 -13.33 -11.41 65.65
N GLU A 224 -13.00 -12.69 65.57
CA GLU A 224 -13.06 -13.70 66.63
C GLU A 224 -14.46 -14.13 67.11
N ILE A 225 -14.88 -15.32 66.66
CA ILE A 225 -15.21 -16.46 67.53
C ILE A 225 -15.26 -17.74 66.67
N PHE A 226 -14.18 -18.51 66.79
CA PHE A 226 -14.04 -19.97 66.92
C PHE A 226 -14.79 -20.96 66.00
N ASP A 227 -13.94 -21.75 65.34
CA ASP A 227 -13.89 -23.22 65.32
C ASP A 227 -14.82 -24.06 64.42
N ASP A 228 -14.10 -24.79 63.56
CA ASP A 228 -14.22 -26.19 63.18
C ASP A 228 -15.34 -26.69 62.24
N ASP A 229 -14.81 -27.19 61.12
CA ASP A 229 -15.09 -28.47 60.46
C ASP A 229 -16.32 -28.70 59.55
N ASP A 230 -15.94 -29.35 58.44
CA ASP A 230 -16.67 -30.31 57.61
C ASP A 230 -17.71 -29.86 56.56
N ASP A 231 -17.16 -29.74 55.34
CA ASP A 231 -17.51 -30.51 54.14
C ASP A 231 -18.95 -31.04 54.01
N TRP A 232 -19.85 -30.28 53.36
CA TRP A 232 -20.95 -30.86 52.57
C TRP A 232 -21.31 -30.02 51.33
N ARG A 233 -20.82 -30.52 50.20
CA ARG A 233 -21.41 -30.54 48.84
C ARG A 233 -22.85 -30.02 48.61
N ARG A 234 -22.95 -29.28 47.48
CA ARG A 234 -24.06 -29.23 46.48
C ARG A 234 -25.33 -28.41 46.77
N ARG A 235 -25.39 -27.23 46.14
CA ARG A 235 -26.49 -26.69 45.29
C ARG A 235 -26.02 -25.32 44.81
N GLY A 236 -25.94 -24.95 43.54
CA GLY A 236 -26.82 -25.29 42.44
C GLY A 236 -27.48 -24.00 41.97
N GLY A 237 -27.02 -23.45 40.85
CA GLY A 237 -27.89 -22.72 39.93
C GLY A 237 -27.65 -21.23 39.72
N ARG A 238 -27.74 -20.88 38.43
CA ARG A 238 -28.16 -19.59 37.84
C ARG A 238 -27.09 -18.50 37.68
N GLY A 239 -26.68 -18.35 36.43
CA GLY A 239 -27.27 -17.28 35.63
C GLY A 239 -26.30 -16.22 35.11
N GLY A 240 -26.45 -15.91 33.82
CA GLY A 240 -26.18 -14.56 33.31
C GLY A 240 -24.83 -14.35 32.65
N GLY A 241 -24.66 -14.89 31.45
CA GLY A 241 -23.72 -14.33 30.49
C GLY A 241 -24.28 -13.05 29.88
N SER A 242 -23.65 -11.92 30.16
CA SER A 242 -23.64 -10.73 29.29
C SER A 242 -22.51 -9.79 29.73
N GLY A 243 -21.30 -10.10 29.29
CA GLY A 243 -20.12 -9.25 29.49
C GLY A 243 -19.11 -9.50 28.38
N GLY A 244 -18.69 -8.44 27.69
CA GLY A 244 -17.75 -8.44 26.57
C GLY A 244 -18.02 -7.22 25.70
N LEU A 245 -17.70 -5.99 26.13
CA LEU A 245 -16.35 -5.42 26.21
C LEU A 245 -15.54 -5.68 24.93
N TRP A 246 -15.65 -4.72 24.02
CA TRP A 246 -14.71 -4.51 22.93
C TRP A 246 -13.40 -4.03 23.54
N GLY A 247 -12.48 -4.98 23.72
CA GLY A 247 -11.13 -4.75 24.23
C GLY A 247 -10.11 -5.23 23.22
N SER A 248 -9.22 -4.33 22.84
CA SER A 248 -8.07 -4.50 21.96
C SER A 248 -7.19 -5.71 22.25
N GLY A 249 -6.57 -6.19 21.17
CA GLY A 249 -5.15 -6.54 21.17
C GLY A 249 -4.83 -8.02 21.18
N GLY A 250 -4.13 -8.48 20.14
CA GLY A 250 -3.50 -9.80 20.14
C GLY A 250 -3.21 -10.35 18.76
N SER A 251 -2.08 -9.95 18.19
CA SER A 251 -1.44 -10.59 17.04
C SER A 251 -1.29 -12.11 17.21
N ARG A 252 -1.57 -12.88 16.16
CA ARG A 252 -0.89 -14.15 15.75
C ARG A 252 -1.65 -14.82 14.60
N GLY A 253 -0.89 -15.32 13.61
CA GLY A 253 -1.37 -16.16 12.49
C GLY A 253 -1.50 -15.37 11.20
N GLY A 254 -0.60 -15.48 10.20
CA GLY A 254 0.00 -16.72 9.72
C GLY A 254 -0.99 -17.43 8.81
N GLY A 255 -1.11 -16.97 7.56
CA GLY A 255 -2.08 -17.48 6.60
C GLY A 255 -1.70 -17.08 5.19
N SER A 256 -0.73 -17.81 4.64
CA SER A 256 -0.35 -17.81 3.23
C SER A 256 -1.56 -18.19 2.37
N TRP A 257 -2.08 -17.24 1.59
CA TRP A 257 -3.01 -17.52 0.48
C TRP A 257 -2.41 -16.98 -0.80
N GLY A 258 -1.56 -17.81 -1.40
CA GLY A 258 -1.05 -17.65 -2.75
C GLY A 258 -1.77 -18.62 -3.68
N GLY A 259 -2.13 -18.12 -4.86
CA GLY A 259 -2.46 -18.92 -6.05
C GLY A 259 -3.35 -18.17 -7.04
N PRO A 260 -3.21 -18.36 -8.36
CA PRO A 260 -1.98 -18.56 -9.14
C PRO A 260 -1.83 -17.49 -10.23
N ARG A 261 -0.59 -17.05 -10.51
CA ARG A 261 -0.25 -16.33 -11.75
C ARG A 261 0.33 -17.32 -12.78
N PRO A 262 -0.05 -17.21 -14.06
CA PRO A 262 0.42 -18.12 -15.10
C PRO A 262 1.80 -17.69 -15.64
N GLY A 263 2.61 -18.67 -16.02
CA GLY A 263 3.66 -18.52 -17.02
C GLY A 263 4.98 -17.91 -16.54
N GLY A 264 6.05 -18.70 -16.57
CA GLY A 264 7.39 -18.20 -16.28
C GLY A 264 8.48 -19.28 -16.25
N SER A 265 8.60 -20.07 -17.31
CA SER A 265 9.80 -20.86 -17.57
C SER A 265 10.96 -19.90 -17.90
N ARG A 266 11.96 -19.76 -17.04
CA ARG A 266 13.33 -19.36 -17.43
C ARG A 266 14.34 -20.11 -16.60
N GLY A 267 15.11 -20.95 -17.29
CA GLY A 267 16.19 -21.75 -16.72
C GLY A 267 17.34 -20.89 -16.21
N SER A 268 17.99 -21.37 -15.17
CA SER A 268 19.30 -20.90 -14.74
C SER A 268 20.34 -21.93 -15.18
N PHE A 269 21.12 -21.58 -16.20
CA PHE A 269 22.36 -22.27 -16.56
C PHE A 269 23.50 -21.25 -16.55
N GLY A 270 24.63 -21.63 -15.93
CA GLY A 270 25.97 -21.07 -16.15
C GLY A 270 26.21 -19.74 -15.44
N GLY A 271 27.31 -19.50 -14.73
CA GLY A 271 28.62 -20.15 -14.75
C GLY A 271 29.63 -19.04 -14.48
N GLY A 272 30.07 -18.92 -13.22
CA GLY A 272 31.06 -17.92 -12.82
C GLY A 272 32.47 -18.46 -12.94
N PHE A 273 33.26 -17.96 -13.90
CA PHE A 273 34.71 -18.08 -13.90
C PHE A 273 35.36 -16.82 -14.54
N GLY A 274 36.32 -16.25 -13.82
CA GLY A 274 37.63 -15.88 -14.40
C GLY A 274 37.89 -14.41 -14.78
N GLY A 275 38.97 -13.87 -14.18
CA GLY A 275 39.76 -12.74 -14.72
C GLY A 275 39.69 -11.50 -13.83
N GLY A 276 40.74 -10.97 -13.20
CA GLY A 276 42.17 -11.09 -13.48
C GLY A 276 42.74 -9.71 -13.83
N GLY A 277 43.46 -9.10 -12.89
CA GLY A 277 44.64 -8.24 -13.10
C GLY A 277 44.49 -6.91 -13.87
N GLY A 278 44.84 -5.80 -13.21
CA GLY A 278 45.03 -4.51 -13.88
C GLY A 278 45.59 -3.42 -12.96
N SER A 279 46.81 -3.60 -12.47
CA SER A 279 47.58 -2.58 -11.74
C SER A 279 47.74 -1.30 -12.56
N ARG A 280 47.29 -0.16 -12.03
CA ARG A 280 47.64 1.17 -12.54
C ARG A 280 48.91 1.64 -11.83
N GLY A 281 50.05 1.39 -12.47
CA GLY A 281 51.27 2.15 -12.27
C GLY A 281 51.31 3.34 -13.23
N GLY A 282 51.92 4.46 -12.80
CA GLY A 282 52.22 5.58 -13.69
C GLY A 282 52.30 6.92 -12.97
N GLY A 283 53.39 7.11 -12.22
CA GLY A 283 53.77 8.40 -11.67
C GLY A 283 54.38 9.35 -12.70
N GLY A 284 54.35 10.63 -12.35
CA GLY A 284 55.11 11.74 -12.90
C GLY A 284 54.69 12.97 -12.10
N GLY A 285 55.54 13.73 -11.42
CA GLY A 285 56.97 13.96 -11.58
C GLY A 285 57.13 15.46 -11.47
N ARG A 286 57.67 15.92 -10.34
CA ARG A 286 58.06 17.32 -10.09
C ARG A 286 59.50 17.50 -10.58
N PHE A 287 59.93 18.76 -10.68
CA PHE A 287 61.19 19.31 -11.21
C PHE A 287 61.16 19.63 -12.71
#